data_AF-A0AA38RUQ9-F1
#
_entry.id   AF-A0AA38RUQ9-F1
#
_cell.length_a   1.000
_cell.length_b   1.000
_cell.length_c   1.000
_cell.angle_alpha   90.00
_cell.angle_beta   90.00
_cell.angle_gamma   90.00
#
_symmetry.space_group_name_H-M   'P 1'
#
loop_
_entity.id
_entity.type
_entity.pdbx_description
1 polymer ?
#
loop_
_entity_poly.entity_id
_entity_poly.type
_entity_poly.pdbx_seq_one_letter_code
_entity_poly.pdbx_strand_id
1 'polypeptide(L)' 'MGLVNAKNTIPERQRFYQHAYRAHQRIWKINPRSPYLYTPFVILLWGSTAATMYAMGRKVLGHNTWFGKD' A
#
# COMPACT_ATOMS: atom_id res chain seq x y z
N MET A 1 9.90 30.10 -9.14
CA MET A 1 11.35 29.86 -8.93
C MET A 1 11.62 28.68 -7.98
N GLY A 2 10.95 27.53 -8.14
CA GLY A 2 11.05 26.40 -7.19
C GLY A 2 11.99 25.26 -7.60
N LEU A 3 12.43 25.24 -8.86
CA LEU A 3 13.30 24.20 -9.43
C LEU A 3 14.74 24.69 -9.64
N VAL A 4 14.93 25.99 -9.89
CA VAL A 4 16.25 26.62 -10.10
C VAL A 4 16.75 27.16 -8.76
N ASN A 5 17.97 26.75 -8.34
CA ASN A 5 18.60 27.08 -7.05
C ASN A 5 17.89 26.55 -5.78
N ALA A 6 17.10 25.48 -5.88
CA ALA A 6 16.54 24.82 -4.70
C ALA A 6 17.64 24.11 -3.88
N LYS A 7 17.55 24.17 -2.54
CA LYS A 7 18.47 23.44 -1.66
C LYS A 7 18.42 21.94 -1.97
N ASN A 8 19.57 21.33 -2.20
CA ASN A 8 19.68 19.88 -2.38
C ASN A 8 19.39 19.15 -1.05
N THR A 9 18.25 18.47 -0.99
CA THR A 9 17.83 17.66 0.18
C THR A 9 18.13 16.16 0.02
N ILE A 10 18.73 15.75 -1.11
CA ILE A 10 19.02 14.34 -1.39
C ILE A 10 19.97 13.71 -0.35
N PRO A 11 21.09 14.34 0.05
CA PRO A 11 22.00 13.73 1.03
C PRO A 11 21.35 13.52 2.40
N GLU A 12 20.47 14.45 2.81
CA GLU A 12 19.70 14.33 4.06
C GLU A 12 18.74 13.13 4.00
N ARG A 13 18.01 12.97 2.89
CA ARG A 13 17.12 11.82 2.66
C ARG A 13 17.89 10.51 2.58
N GLN A 14 19.03 10.49 1.88
CA GLN A 14 19.87 9.29 1.78
C GLN A 14 20.34 8.82 3.15
N ARG A 15 20.84 9.72 4.02
CA ARG A 15 21.22 9.38 5.39
C ARG A 15 20.04 8.83 6.20
N PHE A 16 18.87 9.45 6.07
CA PHE A 16 17.64 9.00 6.74
C PHE A 16 17.26 7.55 6.34
N TYR A 17 17.19 7.26 5.03
CA TYR A 17 16.86 5.91 4.56
C TYR A 17 17.94 4.89 4.87
N GLN A 18 19.22 5.24 4.73
CA GLN A 18 20.33 4.35 5.05
C GLN A 18 20.39 4.00 6.54
N HIS A 19 20.11 4.96 7.43
CA HIS A 19 20.05 4.71 8.87
C HIS A 19 18.95 3.69 9.22
N ALA A 20 17.74 3.90 8.70
CA ALA A 20 16.61 2.99 8.93
C ALA A 20 16.83 1.60 8.27
N TYR A 21 17.50 1.56 7.13
CA TYR A 21 17.86 0.30 6.47
C TYR A 21 18.90 -0.50 7.26
N ARG A 22 19.89 0.17 7.88
CA ARG A 22 20.84 -0.46 8.80
C ARG A 22 20.15 -1.03 10.04
N ALA A 23 19.05 -0.42 10.48
CA ALA A 23 18.16 -0.96 11.52
C ALA A 23 17.19 -2.05 11.00
N HIS A 24 17.43 -2.59 9.80
CA HIS A 24 16.64 -3.63 9.15
C HIS A 24 15.15 -3.28 8.94
N GLN A 25 14.81 -1.99 8.85
CA GLN A 25 13.46 -1.57 8.54
C GLN A 25 13.17 -1.75 7.05
N ARG A 26 12.04 -2.38 6.73
CA ARG A 26 11.57 -2.52 5.34
C ARG A 26 11.36 -1.14 4.72
N ILE A 27 11.75 -0.97 3.45
CA ILE A 27 11.72 0.32 2.74
C ILE A 27 10.34 1.00 2.82
N TRP A 28 9.27 0.24 2.60
CA TRP A 28 7.88 0.72 2.71
C TRP A 28 7.40 0.96 4.15
N LYS A 29 8.27 0.91 5.15
CA LYS A 29 7.97 1.27 6.54
C LYS A 29 8.83 2.43 7.06
N ILE A 30 9.84 2.87 6.29
CA ILE A 30 10.83 3.86 6.74
C ILE A 30 10.22 5.27 6.83
N ASN A 31 9.43 5.68 5.84
CA ASN A 31 8.90 7.03 5.79
C ASN A 31 7.78 7.24 6.83
N PRO A 32 7.75 8.37 7.57
CA PRO A 32 6.66 8.67 8.51
C PRO A 32 5.28 8.73 7.85
N ARG A 33 5.20 9.04 6.55
CA ARG A 33 3.95 9.03 5.78
C ARG A 33 3.53 7.63 5.34
N SER A 34 4.42 6.65 5.46
CA SER A 34 4.18 5.32 4.94
C SER A 34 2.95 4.65 5.54
N PRO A 35 2.67 4.71 6.87
CA PRO A 35 1.45 4.12 7.43
C PRO A 35 0.17 4.66 6.81
N TYR A 36 0.11 5.96 6.50
CA TYR A 36 -1.07 6.59 5.90
C TYR A 36 -1.32 6.16 4.44
N LEU A 37 -0.28 5.75 3.71
CA LEU A 37 -0.40 5.27 2.33
C LEU A 37 -0.53 3.74 2.27
N TYR A 38 0.29 3.04 3.05
CA TYR A 38 0.40 1.59 3.07
C TYR A 38 -0.83 0.94 3.69
N THR A 39 -1.38 1.49 4.78
CA THR A 39 -2.54 0.90 5.45
C THR A 39 -3.78 0.82 4.56
N PRO A 40 -4.24 1.93 3.91
CA PRO A 40 -5.39 1.83 3.01
C PRO A 40 -5.09 0.95 1.78
N PHE A 41 -3.85 0.98 1.26
CA PHE A 41 -3.44 0.10 0.17
C PHE A 41 -3.61 -1.39 0.52
N VAL A 42 -3.13 -1.81 1.70
CA VAL A 42 -3.22 -3.21 2.15
C VAL A 42 -4.66 -3.63 2.41
N ILE A 43 -5.48 -2.74 2.98
CA ILE A 43 -6.92 -2.98 3.20
C ILE A 43 -7.63 -3.21 1.86
N LEU A 44 -7.39 -2.35 0.88
CA LEU A 44 -7.98 -2.49 -0.46
C LEU A 44 -7.49 -3.73 -1.18
N LEU A 45 -6.20 -4.05 -1.10
CA LEU A 45 -5.61 -5.22 -1.73
C LEU A 45 -6.24 -6.51 -1.20
N TRP A 46 -6.21 -6.72 0.12
CA TRP A 46 -6.75 -7.95 0.70
C TRP A 46 -8.27 -7.97 0.74
N GLY A 47 -8.91 -6.80 0.90
CA GLY A 47 -10.36 -6.66 0.82
C GLY A 47 -10.88 -7.04 -0.57
N SER A 48 -10.27 -6.53 -1.63
CA SER A 48 -10.64 -6.89 -3.02
C SER A 48 -10.28 -8.33 -3.37
N THR A 49 -9.18 -8.86 -2.84
CA THR A 49 -8.81 -10.28 -3.02
C THR A 49 -9.84 -11.20 -2.36
N ALA A 50 -10.20 -10.96 -1.10
CA ALA A 50 -11.24 -11.74 -0.41
C ALA A 50 -12.60 -11.61 -1.12
N ALA A 51 -12.92 -10.39 -1.56
CA ALA A 51 -14.13 -10.10 -2.30
C ALA A 51 -14.25 -10.90 -3.61
N THR A 52 -13.18 -10.94 -4.40
CA THR A 52 -13.15 -11.69 -5.67
C THR A 52 -13.20 -13.20 -5.44
N MET A 53 -12.52 -13.72 -4.40
CA MET A 53 -12.61 -15.13 -4.02
C MET A 53 -14.03 -15.52 -3.59
N TYR A 54 -14.72 -14.65 -2.83
CA TYR A 54 -16.13 -14.86 -2.47
C TYR A 54 -17.03 -14.90 -3.72
N ALA A 55 -16.91 -13.92 -4.61
CA ALA A 55 -17.69 -13.86 -5.85
C ALA A 55 -17.42 -15.07 -6.76
N MET A 56 -16.17 -15.52 -6.84
CA MET A 56 -15.79 -16.73 -7.57
C MET A 56 -16.44 -17.97 -6.97
N GLY A 57 -16.38 -18.16 -5.64
CA GLY A 57 -17.02 -19.28 -4.96
C GLY A 57 -18.53 -19.29 -5.16
N ARG A 58 -19.17 -18.13 -5.05
CA ARG A 58 -20.61 -17.96 -5.35
C ARG A 58 -20.94 -18.34 -6.79
N LYS A 59 -20.09 -17.93 -7.75
CA LYS A 59 -20.27 -18.24 -9.18
C LYS A 59 -20.18 -19.74 -9.46
N VAL A 60 -19.23 -20.44 -8.84
CA VAL A 60 -19.11 -21.91 -8.94
C VAL A 60 -20.37 -22.61 -8.42
N LEU A 61 -21.01 -22.06 -7.39
CA LEU A 61 -22.26 -22.57 -6.83
C LEU A 61 -23.53 -22.09 -7.58
N GLY A 62 -23.38 -21.41 -8.71
CA GLY A 62 -24.49 -20.95 -9.55
C GLY A 62 -25.12 -19.60 -9.15
N HIS A 63 -24.63 -18.96 -8.09
CA HIS A 63 -25.13 -17.65 -7.68
C HIS A 63 -24.47 -16.52 -8.48
N ASN A 64 -25.28 -15.63 -9.05
CA ASN A 64 -24.82 -14.54 -9.92
C ASN A 64 -24.70 -13.18 -9.22
N THR A 65 -25.22 -13.04 -8.00
CA THR A 65 -25.23 -11.78 -7.25
C THR A 65 -24.43 -11.88 -5.95
N TRP A 66 -23.98 -10.71 -5.49
CA TRP A 66 -23.21 -10.54 -4.26
C TRP A 66 -24.06 -10.80 -2.99
N PHE A 67 -25.29 -10.30 -2.99
CA PHE A 67 -26.27 -10.51 -1.93
C PHE A 67 -27.45 -11.27 -2.56
N GLY A 68 -27.78 -12.43 -1.99
CA GLY A 68 -28.82 -13.29 -2.51
C GLY A 68 -30.20 -12.64 -2.45
N LYS A 69 -30.95 -12.75 -3.55
CA LYS A 69 -32.42 -12.75 -3.51
C LYS A 69 -33.02 -13.92 -4.31
N ASP A 70 -32.18 -14.56 -5.14
CA ASP A 70 -32.43 -15.85 -5.82
C ASP A 70 -31.33 -16.87 -5.44
#